data_AF-A0A522XA82-F1
#
_entry.id   AF-A0A522XA82-F1
#
_cell.length_a   1.000
_cell.length_b   1.000
_cell.length_c   1.000
_cell.angle_alpha   90.00
_cell.angle_beta   90.00
_cell.angle_gamma   90.00
#
_symmetry.space_group_name_H-M   'P 1'
#
loop_
_entity.id
_entity.type
_entity.pdbx_description
1 polymer ?
#
loop_
_entity_poly.entity_id
_entity_poly.type
_entity_poly.pdbx_seq_one_letter_code
_entity_poly.pdbx_strand_id
1 'polypeptide(L)' 'DEFKAPTFVYQVSGEYAMLKAAAQNGWLNEEACVLEALLAFKRAGADGILTYFALDAARWLKR' A
#
# COMPACT_ATOMS: atom_id res chain seq x y z
N ASP A 1 0.85 0.77 20.04
CA ASP A 1 1.54 0.70 21.35
C ASP A 1 0.67 0.31 22.52
N GLU A 2 -0.51 0.91 22.70
CA GLU A 2 -1.39 0.64 23.85
C GLU A 2 -1.73 -0.84 24.06
N PHE A 3 -2.04 -1.55 22.98
CA PHE A 3 -2.47 -2.96 23.04
C PHE A 3 -1.30 -3.96 23.12
N LYS A 4 -0.04 -3.51 23.02
CA LYS A 4 1.17 -4.35 23.06
C LYS A 4 1.11 -5.61 22.18
N ALA A 5 0.40 -5.53 21.06
CA ALA A 5 0.23 -6.60 20.09
C ALA A 5 0.52 -6.08 18.68
N PRO A 6 0.98 -6.95 17.76
CA PRO A 6 1.19 -6.56 16.37
C PRO A 6 -0.09 -6.01 15.73
N THR A 7 0.02 -4.86 15.07
CA THR A 7 -1.10 -4.20 14.41
C THR A 7 -0.99 -4.38 12.90
N PHE A 8 -2.06 -4.88 12.28
CA PHE A 8 -2.13 -5.09 10.84
C PHE A 8 -3.17 -4.16 10.24
N VAL A 9 -2.92 -3.71 9.02
CA VAL A 9 -3.90 -2.95 8.22
C VAL A 9 -4.21 -3.69 6.93
N TYR A 10 -5.44 -3.57 6.47
CA TYR A 10 -5.86 -4.09 5.18
C TYR A 10 -6.09 -2.91 4.23
N GLN A 11 -5.31 -2.82 3.16
CA GLN A 11 -5.58 -1.90 2.05
C GLN A 11 -6.66 -2.53 1.17
N VAL A 12 -7.89 -2.06 1.30
CA VAL A 12 -9.07 -2.77 0.78
C VAL A 12 -9.15 -2.72 -0.74
N SER A 13 -10.00 -3.58 -1.31
CA SER A 13 -10.17 -3.71 -2.77
C SER A 13 -10.55 -2.40 -3.45
N GLY A 14 -11.32 -1.54 -2.78
CA GLY A 14 -11.67 -0.21 -3.26
C GLY A 14 -10.45 0.71 -3.41
N GLU A 15 -9.55 0.72 -2.43
CA GLU A 15 -8.31 1.51 -2.49
C GLU A 15 -7.38 1.02 -3.61
N TYR A 16 -7.28 -0.30 -3.79
CA TYR A 16 -6.57 -0.90 -4.91
C TYR A 16 -7.17 -0.47 -6.26
N ALA A 17 -8.49 -0.59 -6.41
CA ALA A 17 -9.18 -0.24 -7.65
C ALA A 17 -9.05 1.24 -7.98
N MET A 18 -9.10 2.12 -6.97
CA MET A 18 -8.89 3.57 -7.13
C MET A 18 -7.50 3.89 -7.70
N LEU A 19 -6.43 3.33 -7.11
CA LEU A 19 -5.06 3.57 -7.58
C LEU A 19 -4.84 2.97 -8.98
N LYS A 20 -5.33 1.75 -9.23
CA LYS A 20 -5.25 1.14 -10.57
C LYS A 20 -5.99 1.97 -11.62
N ALA A 21 -7.21 2.42 -11.34
CA ALA A 21 -7.98 3.22 -12.28
C ALA A 21 -7.31 4.56 -12.59
N ALA A 22 -6.81 5.27 -11.56
CA ALA A 22 -6.11 6.54 -11.75
C ALA A 22 -4.81 6.37 -12.57
N ALA A 23 -4.04 5.31 -12.30
CA ALA A 23 -2.85 4.97 -13.07
C ALA A 23 -3.17 4.61 -14.52
N GLN A 24 -4.19 3.78 -14.76
CA GLN A 24 -4.63 3.38 -16.10
C GLN A 24 -5.09 4.57 -16.95
N ASN A 25 -5.69 5.58 -16.33
CA ASN A 25 -6.06 6.83 -17.00
C ASN A 25 -4.89 7.83 -17.12
N GLY A 26 -3.69 7.46 -16.67
CA GLY A 26 -2.50 8.32 -16.73
C GLY A 26 -2.53 9.52 -15.78
N TRP A 27 -3.41 9.52 -14.78
CA TRP A 27 -3.54 10.63 -13.84
C TRP A 27 -2.47 10.62 -12.76
N LEU A 28 -1.94 9.43 -12.43
CA LEU A 28 -0.95 9.22 -11.38
C LEU A 28 0.14 8.25 -11.84
N ASN A 29 1.34 8.39 -11.27
CA ASN A 29 2.36 7.36 -11.35
C ASN A 29 2.03 6.25 -10.37
N GLU A 30 1.76 5.05 -10.89
CA GLU A 30 1.30 3.92 -10.08
C GLU A 30 2.30 3.51 -8.99
N GLU A 31 3.55 3.25 -9.38
CA GLU A 31 4.60 2.77 -8.47
C GLU A 31 4.84 3.77 -7.34
N ALA A 32 4.98 5.06 -7.66
CA ALA A 32 5.19 6.11 -6.67
C ALA A 32 4.02 6.23 -5.70
N CYS A 33 2.79 6.32 -6.19
CA CYS A 33 1.61 6.49 -5.34
C CYS A 33 1.30 5.26 -4.48
N VAL A 34 1.47 4.06 -5.02
CA VAL A 34 1.27 2.82 -4.25
C VAL A 34 2.32 2.72 -3.14
N LEU A 35 3.60 2.95 -3.44
CA LEU A 35 4.65 2.90 -2.42
C LEU A 35 4.49 3.99 -1.35
N GLU A 36 4.01 5.19 -1.72
CA GLU A 36 3.68 6.24 -0.76
C GLU A 36 2.54 5.83 0.17
N ALA A 37 1.47 5.21 -0.35
CA ALA A 37 0.37 4.71 0.47
C ALA A 37 0.83 3.62 1.46
N LEU A 38 1.65 2.67 1.00
CA LEU A 38 2.22 1.63 1.86
C LEU A 38 3.16 2.22 2.92
N LEU A 39 3.95 3.23 2.56
CA LEU A 39 4.79 3.97 3.50
C LEU A 39 3.95 4.70 4.55
N ALA A 40 2.82 5.30 4.15
CA ALA A 40 1.90 5.96 5.07
C ALA A 40 1.31 4.97 6.10
N PHE A 41 0.95 3.76 5.68
CA PHE A 41 0.52 2.70 6.60
C PHE A 41 1.63 2.29 7.56
N LYS A 42 2.86 2.09 7.05
CA LYS A 42 3.99 1.75 7.93
C LYS A 42 4.27 2.87 8.94
N ARG A 43 4.21 4.12 8.50
CA ARG A 43 4.36 5.32 9.35
C ARG A 43 3.25 5.43 10.40
N ALA A 44 2.03 5.03 10.06
CA ALA A 44 0.90 5.01 11.00
C ALA A 44 1.03 3.94 12.10
N GLY A 45 2.04 3.07 12.03
CA GLY A 45 2.34 2.06 13.05
C GLY A 45 1.90 0.65 12.68
N ALA A 46 1.59 0.37 11.40
CA ALA A 46 1.31 -0.99 10.97
C ALA A 46 2.58 -1.86 10.99
N ASP A 47 2.49 -3.02 11.62
CA ASP A 47 3.53 -4.06 11.60
C ASP A 47 3.46 -4.90 10.33
N GLY A 48 2.25 -5.08 9.78
CA GLY A 48 2.01 -5.74 8.51
C GLY A 48 0.87 -5.08 7.71
N ILE A 49 0.95 -5.19 6.39
CA ILE A 49 -0.04 -4.64 5.45
C ILE A 49 -0.57 -5.77 4.57
N LEU A 50 -1.86 -6.03 4.63
CA LEU A 50 -2.56 -6.92 3.70
C LEU A 50 -3.00 -6.09 2.51
N THR A 51 -2.41 -6.34 1.35
CA THR A 51 -2.71 -5.59 0.13
C THR A 51 -2.62 -6.47 -1.11
N TYR A 52 -3.45 -6.17 -2.11
CA TYR A 52 -3.36 -6.73 -3.45
C TYR A 52 -2.08 -6.30 -4.20
N PHE A 53 -1.47 -5.19 -3.82
CA PHE A 53 -0.21 -4.70 -4.38
C PHE A 53 1.04 -5.40 -3.82
N ALA A 54 0.90 -6.39 -2.92
CA ALA A 54 2.04 -6.98 -2.22
C ALA A 54 3.14 -7.49 -3.17
N LEU A 55 2.76 -8.18 -4.25
CA LEU A 55 3.71 -8.70 -5.23
C LEU A 55 4.36 -7.60 -6.07
N ASP A 56 3.60 -6.57 -6.43
CA ASP A 56 4.11 -5.44 -7.22
C ASP A 56 5.08 -4.60 -6.39
N ALA A 57 4.71 -4.24 -5.16
CA ALA A 57 5.55 -3.54 -4.21
C ALA A 57 6.85 -4.30 -3.91
N ALA A 58 6.78 -5.62 -3.72
CA ALA A 58 7.97 -6.45 -3.50
C ALA A 58 8.94 -6.43 -4.69
N ARG A 59 8.43 -6.36 -5.93
CA ARG A 59 9.28 -6.23 -7.12
C ARG A 59 9.92 -4.85 -7.20
N TRP A 60 9.16 -3.79 -6.94
CA TRP A 60 9.66 -2.41 -6.98
C TRP A 60 10.74 -2.16 -5.93
N LEU A 61 10.53 -2.62 -4.70
CA LEU A 61 11.50 -2.45 -3.60
C LEU A 61 12.81 -3.25 -3.76
N LYS A 62 12.82 -4.26 -4.64
CA LYS A 62 14.01 -5.08 -4.91
C LYS A 62 14.92 -4.47 -5.98
N ARG A 63 14.45 -3.49 -6.74
CA ARG A 63 15.24 -2.79 -7.75
C ARG A 63 16.34 -1.95 -7.10
#